data_AF-A0AA89TLI2-F1
#
_entry.id   AF-A0AA89TLI2-F1
#
_cell.length_a   1.000
_cell.length_b   1.000
_cell.length_c   1.000
_cell.angle_alpha   90.00
_cell.angle_beta   90.00
_cell.angle_gamma   90.00
#
_symmetry.space_group_name_H-M   'P 1'
#
loop_
_entity.id
_entity.type
_entity.pdbx_description
1 polymer ?
#
loop_
_entity_poly.entity_id
_entity_poly.type
_entity_poly.pdbx_seq_one_letter_code
_entity_poly.pdbx_strand_id
1 'polypeptide(L)'
;MPRSGGPRTVTDEQVAAVVPKTLESTPKSATHWSTRAMAKEMGLSQSTVSRIWRAFGLQPHRTETFKLSTDPHFVDRVHDVVGLYLDPPERALVFCVDEKSQIQALDRSQPVLPMMPGVPQRVTHDYVRAGTTTLFAALEVATGKVIGSLHRRHRAEEFKKFLIKLDQEVPQGLDVHLMLDNYATHKTPAIKTWLLGHPRFHLHFTPTGSSWLNLVERWFAELTNKQIRRGVHKTVQALEKDIRAWIAAWNTEPKPYIWTKTAEEILQRLASYLNRIHDSEN
;
A
#
# COMPACT_ATOMS: atom_id res chain seq x y z
N MET A 1 4.70 -13.02 45.58
CA MET A 1 5.90 -13.65 44.97
C MET A 1 5.52 -14.23 43.62
N PRO A 2 6.24 -13.94 42.52
CA PRO A 2 6.04 -14.67 41.26
C PRO A 2 6.35 -16.15 41.52
N ARG A 3 5.51 -17.08 41.04
CA ARG A 3 5.79 -18.52 41.15
C ARG A 3 7.11 -18.83 40.44
N SER A 4 8.01 -19.56 41.11
CA SER A 4 9.20 -20.12 40.47
C SER A 4 8.76 -21.01 39.32
N GLY A 5 8.99 -20.57 38.09
CA GLY A 5 8.74 -21.39 36.90
C GLY A 5 9.54 -22.70 36.99
N GLY A 6 9.03 -23.76 36.38
CA GLY A 6 9.75 -25.04 36.29
C GLY A 6 11.14 -24.86 35.67
N PRO A 7 12.12 -25.70 36.06
CA PRO A 7 13.50 -25.57 35.61
C PRO A 7 13.58 -25.57 34.07
N ARG A 8 14.46 -24.72 33.54
CA ARG A 8 14.67 -24.58 32.10
C ARG A 8 15.23 -25.88 31.54
N THR A 9 14.43 -26.59 30.75
CA THR A 9 14.81 -27.88 30.11
C THR A 9 15.50 -27.73 28.76
N VAL A 10 15.56 -26.50 28.22
CA VAL A 10 16.13 -26.22 26.90
C VAL A 10 17.43 -25.44 27.09
N THR A 11 18.55 -26.01 26.69
CA THR A 11 19.88 -25.40 26.91
C THR A 11 20.12 -24.20 26.01
N ASP A 12 21.10 -23.37 26.35
CA ASP A 12 21.51 -22.26 25.48
C ASP A 12 22.12 -22.80 24.17
N GLU A 13 22.81 -23.94 24.17
CA GLU A 13 23.30 -24.54 22.91
C GLU A 13 22.14 -24.96 21.99
N GLN A 14 21.06 -25.51 22.54
CA GLN A 14 19.88 -25.86 21.74
C GLN A 14 19.22 -24.63 21.12
N VAL A 15 19.19 -23.51 21.86
CA VAL A 15 18.71 -22.22 21.31
C VAL A 15 19.65 -21.71 20.22
N ALA A 16 20.95 -21.72 20.48
CA ALA A 16 22.00 -21.30 19.55
C ALA A 16 22.08 -22.17 18.30
N ALA A 17 21.56 -23.41 18.32
CA ALA A 17 21.46 -24.25 17.14
C ALA A 17 20.17 -23.98 16.33
N VAL A 18 19.04 -23.68 16.99
CA VAL A 18 17.77 -23.40 16.31
C VAL A 18 17.81 -22.09 15.53
N VAL A 19 18.46 -21.05 16.07
CA VAL A 19 18.46 -19.71 15.45
C VAL A 19 19.17 -19.70 14.09
N PRO A 20 20.46 -20.09 13.94
CA PRO A 20 21.16 -20.12 12.65
C PRO A 20 20.49 -21.08 11.67
N LYS A 21 20.08 -22.28 12.11
CA LYS A 21 19.35 -23.23 11.27
C LYS A 21 18.09 -22.61 10.67
N THR A 22 17.38 -21.77 11.43
CA THR A 22 16.19 -21.06 10.95
C THR A 22 16.54 -19.99 9.91
N LEU A 23 17.68 -19.32 10.05
CA LEU A 23 18.09 -18.18 9.22
C LEU A 23 18.80 -18.62 7.92
N GLU A 24 19.57 -19.71 7.97
CA GLU A 24 20.55 -20.06 6.95
C GLU A 24 20.17 -21.32 6.16
N SER A 25 19.08 -21.98 6.51
CA SER A 25 18.66 -23.21 5.83
C SER A 25 17.15 -23.32 5.67
N THR A 26 16.72 -24.19 4.78
CA THR A 26 15.32 -24.57 4.58
C THR A 26 15.17 -26.09 4.65
N PRO A 27 13.98 -26.61 4.98
CA PRO A 27 13.71 -28.05 4.90
C PRO A 27 13.88 -28.56 3.46
N LYS A 28 14.34 -29.80 3.29
CA LYS A 28 14.52 -30.41 1.95
C LYS A 28 13.27 -30.38 1.06
N SER A 29 12.08 -30.37 1.64
CA SER A 29 10.79 -30.43 0.92
C SER A 29 9.91 -29.19 1.10
N ALA A 30 10.46 -28.08 1.58
CA ALA A 30 9.70 -26.83 1.78
C ALA A 30 10.58 -25.58 1.64
N THR A 31 9.95 -24.46 1.29
CA THR A 31 10.65 -23.17 1.13
C THR A 31 11.00 -22.48 2.44
N HIS A 32 10.43 -22.93 3.56
CA HIS A 32 10.65 -22.35 4.88
C HIS A 32 10.33 -23.36 5.98
N TRP A 33 10.85 -23.11 7.19
CA TRP A 33 10.57 -23.93 8.35
C TRP A 33 9.15 -23.69 8.89
N SER A 34 8.43 -24.79 9.14
CA SER A 34 7.31 -24.77 10.10
C SER A 34 7.83 -25.10 11.50
N THR A 35 7.12 -24.63 12.53
CA THR A 35 7.48 -24.95 13.93
C THR A 35 7.58 -26.46 14.18
N ARG A 36 6.74 -27.27 13.51
CA ARG A 36 6.75 -28.73 13.62
C ARG A 36 7.93 -29.37 12.87
N ALA A 37 8.27 -28.86 11.69
CA ALA A 37 9.40 -29.37 10.92
C ALA A 37 10.74 -29.08 11.63
N MET A 38 10.92 -27.85 12.11
CA MET A 38 12.11 -27.48 12.89
C MET A 38 12.20 -28.26 14.20
N ALA A 39 11.06 -28.46 14.88
CA ALA A 39 11.01 -29.27 16.09
C ALA A 39 11.45 -30.73 15.84
N LYS A 40 10.94 -31.35 14.78
CA LYS A 40 11.34 -32.71 14.38
C LYS A 40 12.82 -32.79 14.04
N GLU A 41 13.33 -31.82 13.28
CA GLU A 41 14.73 -31.75 12.86
C GLU A 41 15.70 -31.60 14.04
N MET A 42 15.33 -30.79 15.03
CA MET A 42 16.20 -30.45 16.17
C MET A 42 15.94 -31.33 17.41
N GLY A 43 15.02 -32.29 17.33
CA GLY A 43 14.63 -33.13 18.48
C GLY A 43 13.96 -32.35 19.62
N LEU A 44 13.27 -31.25 19.30
CA LEU A 44 12.62 -30.37 20.27
C LEU A 44 11.09 -30.47 20.19
N SER A 45 10.39 -29.93 21.19
CA SER A 45 8.94 -29.76 21.11
C SER A 45 8.59 -28.59 20.18
N GLN A 46 7.44 -28.67 19.50
CA GLN A 46 6.90 -27.57 18.70
C GLN A 46 6.74 -26.28 19.52
N SER A 47 6.32 -26.41 20.79
CA SER A 47 6.13 -25.28 21.70
C SER A 47 7.45 -24.59 22.06
N THR A 48 8.54 -25.36 22.17
CA THR A 48 9.90 -24.85 22.40
C THR A 48 10.35 -24.01 21.23
N VAL A 49 10.26 -24.54 20.00
CA VAL A 49 10.62 -23.80 18.78
C VAL A 49 9.80 -22.53 18.65
N SER A 50 8.48 -22.60 18.90
CA SER A 50 7.61 -21.43 18.86
C SER A 50 8.01 -20.35 19.87
N ARG A 51 8.50 -20.74 21.05
CA ARG A 51 8.98 -19.80 22.08
C ARG A 51 10.31 -19.16 21.69
N ILE A 52 11.25 -19.95 21.17
CA ILE A 52 12.53 -19.46 20.65
C ILE A 52 12.26 -18.45 19.53
N TRP A 53 11.47 -18.81 18.52
CA TRP A 53 11.14 -17.90 17.43
C TRP A 53 10.48 -16.60 17.90
N ARG A 54 9.56 -16.65 18.88
CA ARG A 54 8.98 -15.44 19.47
C ARG A 54 10.01 -14.59 20.21
N ALA A 55 10.91 -15.20 20.97
CA ALA A 55 11.95 -14.50 21.72
C ALA A 55 12.94 -13.77 20.81
N PHE A 56 13.27 -14.35 19.66
CA PHE A 56 14.22 -13.80 18.68
C PHE A 56 13.55 -13.10 17.49
N GLY A 57 12.22 -12.96 17.48
CA GLY A 57 11.48 -12.34 16.38
C GLY A 57 11.54 -13.09 15.05
N LEU A 58 11.87 -14.39 15.04
CA LEU A 58 11.98 -15.19 13.82
C LEU A 58 10.62 -15.56 13.26
N GLN A 59 10.40 -15.27 11.98
CA GLN A 59 9.12 -15.47 11.30
C GLN A 59 9.30 -16.13 9.92
N PRO A 60 9.84 -17.36 9.85
CA PRO A 60 10.17 -18.01 8.57
C PRO A 60 8.97 -18.23 7.64
N HIS A 61 7.74 -18.24 8.18
CA HIS A 61 6.49 -18.34 7.41
C HIS A 61 6.04 -17.03 6.77
N ARG A 62 6.72 -15.91 7.05
CA ARG A 62 6.42 -14.61 6.46
C ARG A 62 7.45 -14.29 5.40
N THR A 63 6.96 -13.69 4.32
CA THR A 63 7.78 -13.07 3.29
C THR A 63 7.26 -11.65 3.10
N GLU A 64 8.16 -10.71 2.93
CA GLU A 64 7.86 -9.34 2.57
C GLU A 64 8.56 -9.02 1.27
N THR A 65 7.99 -8.14 0.47
CA THR A 65 8.59 -7.71 -0.80
C THR A 65 9.32 -6.39 -0.58
N PHE A 66 10.47 -6.24 -1.22
CA PHE A 66 11.16 -4.95 -1.30
C PHE A 66 11.41 -4.58 -2.75
N LYS A 67 11.55 -3.28 -3.02
CA LYS A 67 11.93 -2.76 -4.32
C LYS A 67 12.87 -1.58 -4.12
N LEU A 68 14.05 -1.67 -4.69
CA LEU A 68 14.99 -0.56 -4.76
C LEU A 68 14.69 0.24 -6.03
N SER A 69 14.69 1.56 -5.90
CA SER A 69 14.50 2.44 -7.05
C SER A 69 15.79 2.55 -7.85
N THR A 70 15.67 2.55 -9.17
CA THR A 70 16.77 2.84 -10.11
C THR A 70 16.74 4.29 -10.61
N ASP A 71 15.93 5.15 -9.97
CA ASP A 71 15.80 6.54 -10.36
C ASP A 71 17.10 7.31 -10.04
N PRO A 72 17.79 7.91 -11.03
CA PRO A 72 19.02 8.67 -10.76
C PRO A 72 18.77 9.89 -9.85
N HIS A 73 17.53 10.38 -9.78
CA HIS A 73 17.12 11.49 -8.90
C HIS A 73 16.35 10.98 -7.68
N PHE A 74 16.60 9.75 -7.24
CA PHE A 74 15.87 9.13 -6.14
C PHE A 74 15.89 9.98 -4.88
N VAL A 75 17.07 10.42 -4.44
CA VAL A 75 17.26 11.20 -3.22
C VAL A 75 16.48 12.51 -3.30
N ASP A 76 16.67 13.28 -4.37
CA ASP A 76 16.01 14.57 -4.56
C ASP A 76 14.48 14.46 -4.53
N ARG A 77 13.93 13.43 -5.20
CA ARG A 77 12.48 13.19 -5.22
C ARG A 77 11.93 12.72 -3.88
N VAL A 78 12.71 11.95 -3.11
CA VAL A 78 12.34 11.60 -1.73
C VAL A 78 12.25 12.86 -0.88
N HIS A 79 13.25 13.75 -0.96
CA HIS A 79 13.22 15.02 -0.24
C HIS A 79 12.05 15.90 -0.66
N ASP A 80 11.79 16.02 -1.97
CA ASP A 80 10.68 16.81 -2.51
C ASP A 80 9.31 16.33 -1.98
N VAL A 81 9.03 15.03 -2.12
CA VAL A 81 7.75 14.44 -1.67
C VAL A 81 7.61 14.45 -0.15
N VAL A 82 8.68 14.09 0.59
CA VAL A 82 8.63 14.09 2.05
C VAL A 82 8.54 15.50 2.62
N GLY A 83 9.19 16.47 1.97
CA GLY A 83 9.09 17.89 2.31
C GLY A 83 7.65 18.36 2.29
N LEU A 84 6.90 18.06 1.23
CA LEU A 84 5.47 18.42 1.14
C LEU A 84 4.59 17.78 2.23
N TYR A 85 4.98 16.64 2.79
CA TYR A 85 4.24 16.02 3.88
C TYR A 85 4.56 16.64 5.25
N LEU A 86 5.82 17.01 5.48
CA LEU A 86 6.30 17.46 6.80
C LEU A 86 6.22 18.98 6.96
N ASP A 87 6.43 19.72 5.87
CA ASP A 87 6.48 21.17 5.81
C ASP A 87 5.82 21.67 4.51
N PRO A 88 4.49 21.52 4.37
CA PRO A 88 3.78 21.94 3.18
C PRO A 88 3.86 23.47 3.00
N PRO A 89 3.97 23.97 1.75
CA PRO A 89 3.99 25.41 1.48
C PRO A 89 2.79 26.15 2.07
N GLU A 90 3.02 27.38 2.54
CA GLU A 90 1.93 28.24 2.99
C GLU A 90 0.96 28.56 1.84
N ARG A 91 -0.32 28.73 2.18
CA ARG A 91 -1.38 29.07 1.21
C ARG A 91 -1.46 28.10 0.01
N ALA A 92 -1.16 26.83 0.26
CA ALA A 92 -1.20 25.79 -0.75
C ALA A 92 -2.05 24.59 -0.31
N LEU A 93 -2.52 23.84 -1.30
CA LEU A 93 -3.12 22.52 -1.13
C LEU A 93 -2.16 21.47 -1.62
N VAL A 94 -1.97 20.42 -0.81
CA VAL A 94 -1.13 19.27 -1.17
C VAL A 94 -2.02 18.05 -1.35
N PHE A 95 -1.95 17.45 -2.55
CA PHE A 95 -2.70 16.26 -2.90
C PHE A 95 -1.78 15.11 -3.27
N CYS A 96 -2.09 13.92 -2.74
CA CYS A 96 -1.63 12.65 -3.27
C CYS A 96 -2.56 12.24 -4.42
N VAL A 97 -2.04 12.13 -5.64
CA VAL A 97 -2.80 11.80 -6.85
C VAL A 97 -2.32 10.48 -7.42
N ASP A 98 -3.26 9.61 -7.76
CA ASP A 98 -2.98 8.34 -8.42
C ASP A 98 -4.26 7.75 -9.05
N GLU A 99 -4.09 6.69 -9.84
CA GLU A 99 -5.13 5.97 -10.54
C GLU A 99 -5.22 4.50 -10.14
N LYS A 100 -6.36 4.14 -9.54
CA LYS A 100 -6.72 2.74 -9.40
C LYS A 100 -7.37 2.26 -10.70
N SER A 101 -6.53 1.72 -11.58
CA SER A 101 -6.98 1.15 -12.86
C SER A 101 -7.58 -0.25 -12.70
N GLN A 102 -8.36 -0.66 -13.71
CA GLN A 102 -8.90 -2.03 -13.86
C GLN A 102 -9.75 -2.51 -12.68
N ILE A 103 -10.49 -1.61 -12.02
CA ILE A 103 -11.45 -2.01 -10.98
C ILE A 103 -12.56 -2.82 -11.64
N GLN A 104 -12.65 -4.10 -11.30
CA GLN A 104 -13.54 -5.04 -11.96
C GLN A 104 -14.93 -5.09 -11.32
N ALA A 105 -15.97 -4.99 -12.15
CA ALA A 105 -17.34 -5.29 -11.75
C ALA A 105 -17.53 -6.81 -11.76
N LEU A 106 -17.73 -7.37 -10.57
CA LEU A 106 -17.84 -8.81 -10.33
C LEU A 106 -19.19 -9.13 -9.69
N ASP A 107 -19.92 -10.05 -10.31
CA ASP A 107 -21.08 -10.72 -9.71
C ASP A 107 -20.72 -12.14 -9.29
N ARG A 108 -21.47 -12.70 -8.34
CA ARG A 108 -21.33 -14.11 -7.93
C ARG A 108 -22.15 -14.99 -8.84
N SER A 109 -21.59 -16.14 -9.20
CA SER A 109 -22.29 -17.14 -10.02
C SER A 109 -23.52 -17.73 -9.34
N GLN A 110 -23.58 -17.67 -8.01
CA GLN A 110 -24.73 -18.09 -7.20
C GLN A 110 -25.03 -17.07 -6.10
N PRO A 111 -26.25 -17.08 -5.53
CA PRO A 111 -26.60 -16.22 -4.41
C PRO A 111 -25.61 -16.32 -3.24
N VAL A 112 -25.31 -15.17 -2.64
CA VAL A 112 -24.49 -15.09 -1.43
C VAL A 112 -25.27 -15.67 -0.26
N LEU A 113 -24.69 -16.64 0.45
CA LEU A 113 -25.28 -17.16 1.68
C LEU A 113 -24.96 -16.21 2.84
N PRO A 114 -25.97 -15.65 3.52
CA PRO A 114 -25.76 -14.66 4.57
C PRO A 114 -25.05 -15.27 5.79
N MET A 115 -24.41 -14.40 6.57
CA MET A 115 -23.83 -14.78 7.86
C MET A 115 -24.94 -15.08 8.87
N MET A 116 -24.72 -16.08 9.74
CA MET A 116 -25.55 -16.40 10.90
C MET A 116 -24.64 -16.60 12.14
N PRO A 117 -25.17 -16.59 13.39
CA PRO A 117 -24.36 -16.92 14.56
C PRO A 117 -23.62 -18.26 14.38
N GLY A 118 -22.29 -18.24 14.47
CA GLY A 118 -21.43 -19.41 14.26
C GLY A 118 -21.19 -19.81 12.79
N VAL A 119 -21.80 -19.14 11.81
CA VAL A 119 -21.67 -19.46 10.39
C VAL A 119 -21.22 -18.21 9.61
N PRO A 120 -20.00 -18.17 9.04
CA PRO A 120 -19.57 -17.03 8.24
C PRO A 120 -20.37 -16.94 6.94
N GLN A 121 -20.44 -15.74 6.36
CA GLN A 121 -20.94 -15.55 5.00
C GLN A 121 -20.18 -16.46 4.03
N ARG A 122 -20.89 -17.05 3.06
CA ARG A 122 -20.28 -17.89 2.02
C ARG A 122 -20.60 -17.33 0.65
N VAL A 123 -19.59 -17.33 -0.21
CA VAL A 123 -19.67 -16.88 -1.60
C VAL A 123 -19.03 -17.92 -2.50
N THR A 124 -19.48 -17.98 -3.75
CA THR A 124 -18.81 -18.81 -4.75
C THR A 124 -17.44 -18.25 -5.12
N HIS A 125 -16.52 -19.16 -5.47
CA HIS A 125 -15.16 -18.82 -5.85
C HIS A 125 -15.09 -18.34 -7.31
N ASP A 126 -16.00 -18.81 -8.15
CA ASP A 126 -16.22 -18.36 -9.52
C ASP A 126 -17.11 -17.11 -9.56
N TYR A 127 -16.95 -16.33 -10.63
CA TYR A 127 -17.56 -15.01 -10.75
C TYR A 127 -17.87 -14.67 -12.21
N VAL A 128 -18.85 -13.78 -12.39
CA VAL A 128 -19.23 -13.22 -13.68
C VAL A 128 -18.63 -11.82 -13.81
N ARG A 129 -17.90 -11.57 -14.90
CA ARG A 129 -17.26 -10.27 -15.17
C ARG A 129 -18.20 -9.39 -15.99
N ALA A 130 -18.48 -8.19 -15.50
CA ALA A 130 -19.33 -7.21 -16.19
C ALA A 130 -18.56 -6.02 -16.79
N GLY A 131 -17.23 -6.06 -16.75
CA GLY A 131 -16.33 -5.01 -17.26
C GLY A 131 -15.46 -4.38 -16.17
N THR A 132 -14.74 -3.33 -16.53
CA THR A 132 -13.83 -2.60 -15.63
C THR A 132 -14.05 -1.09 -15.72
N THR A 133 -13.62 -0.38 -14.68
CA THR A 133 -13.51 1.08 -14.64
C THR A 133 -12.17 1.48 -14.00
N THR A 134 -11.79 2.73 -14.16
CA THR A 134 -10.60 3.34 -13.55
C THR A 134 -11.03 4.51 -12.68
N LEU A 135 -10.50 4.57 -11.45
CA LEU A 135 -10.70 5.68 -10.53
C LEU A 135 -9.43 6.51 -10.43
N PHE A 136 -9.50 7.77 -10.87
CA PHE A 136 -8.53 8.80 -10.52
C PHE A 136 -8.94 9.38 -9.17
N ALA A 137 -8.00 9.53 -8.24
CA ALA A 137 -8.26 10.10 -6.93
C ALA A 137 -7.16 11.08 -6.53
N ALA A 138 -7.57 12.17 -5.87
CA ALA A 138 -6.71 13.14 -5.24
C ALA A 138 -7.07 13.20 -3.76
N LEU A 139 -6.17 12.70 -2.91
CA LEU A 139 -6.29 12.74 -1.46
C LEU A 139 -5.59 13.99 -0.93
N GLU A 140 -6.34 14.90 -0.32
CA GLU A 140 -5.79 16.07 0.36
C GLU A 140 -5.05 15.64 1.62
N VAL A 141 -3.77 15.99 1.74
CA VAL A 141 -2.91 15.54 2.85
C VAL A 141 -3.40 16.06 4.19
N ALA A 142 -3.76 17.34 4.27
CA ALA A 142 -4.11 18.01 5.52
C ALA A 142 -5.43 17.51 6.12
N THR A 143 -6.45 17.34 5.27
CA THR A 143 -7.82 17.02 5.74
C THR A 143 -8.20 15.56 5.57
N GLY A 144 -7.51 14.83 4.68
CA GLY A 144 -7.90 13.48 4.27
C GLY A 144 -9.10 13.42 3.33
N LYS A 145 -9.62 14.57 2.86
CA LYS A 145 -10.69 14.60 1.86
C LYS A 145 -10.20 14.05 0.53
N VAL A 146 -11.10 13.42 -0.23
CA VAL A 146 -10.78 12.85 -1.53
C VAL A 146 -11.68 13.41 -2.63
N ILE A 147 -11.06 13.89 -3.69
CA ILE A 147 -11.70 14.21 -4.95
C ILE A 147 -11.48 13.04 -5.91
N GLY A 148 -12.55 12.41 -6.38
CA GLY A 148 -12.47 11.24 -7.26
C GLY A 148 -13.14 11.45 -8.62
N SER A 149 -12.60 10.84 -9.67
CA SER A 149 -13.23 10.78 -11.00
C SER A 149 -13.11 9.40 -11.62
N LEU A 150 -14.24 8.88 -12.12
CA LEU A 150 -14.33 7.56 -12.73
C LEU A 150 -14.32 7.67 -14.25
N HIS A 151 -13.49 6.85 -14.89
CA HIS A 151 -13.32 6.82 -16.34
C HIS A 151 -13.22 5.38 -16.84
N ARG A 152 -13.76 5.13 -18.04
CA ARG A 152 -13.69 3.80 -18.69
C ARG A 152 -12.34 3.51 -19.36
N ARG A 153 -11.49 4.52 -19.49
CA ARG A 153 -10.16 4.42 -20.07
C ARG A 153 -9.15 5.10 -19.14
N HIS A 154 -7.89 4.72 -19.30
CA HIS A 154 -6.78 5.26 -18.52
C HIS A 154 -5.73 5.81 -19.49
N ARG A 155 -5.90 7.08 -19.89
CA ARG A 155 -5.00 7.79 -20.82
C ARG A 155 -4.79 9.22 -20.34
N ALA A 156 -3.87 9.93 -20.98
CA ALA A 156 -3.60 11.34 -20.70
C ALA A 156 -4.83 12.26 -20.88
N GLU A 157 -5.77 11.90 -21.76
CA GLU A 157 -7.02 12.64 -21.95
C GLU A 157 -7.90 12.59 -20.68
N GLU A 158 -8.01 11.42 -20.07
CA GLU A 158 -8.76 11.23 -18.83
C GLU A 158 -8.05 11.91 -17.65
N PHE A 159 -6.72 11.84 -17.58
CA PHE A 159 -5.94 12.59 -16.59
C PHE A 159 -6.15 14.10 -16.72
N LYS A 160 -6.14 14.64 -17.96
CA LYS A 160 -6.42 16.08 -18.19
C LYS A 160 -7.83 16.46 -17.71
N LYS A 161 -8.84 15.62 -17.96
CA LYS A 161 -10.21 15.84 -17.44
C LYS A 161 -10.22 15.87 -15.92
N PHE A 162 -9.41 15.03 -15.27
CA PHE A 162 -9.26 15.04 -13.82
C PHE A 162 -8.59 16.32 -13.30
N LEU A 163 -7.54 16.81 -13.96
CA LEU A 163 -6.92 18.10 -13.63
C LEU A 163 -7.91 19.27 -13.74
N ILE A 164 -8.71 19.31 -14.81
CA ILE A 164 -9.77 20.32 -14.98
C ILE A 164 -10.78 20.24 -13.83
N LYS A 165 -11.16 19.03 -13.43
CA LYS A 165 -12.06 18.84 -12.29
C LYS A 165 -11.44 19.34 -10.99
N LEU A 166 -10.17 19.05 -10.72
CA LEU A 166 -9.47 19.55 -9.54
C LEU A 166 -9.47 21.08 -9.52
N ASP A 167 -9.13 21.72 -10.63
CA ASP A 167 -9.11 23.18 -10.72
C ASP A 167 -10.47 23.84 -10.44
N GLN A 168 -11.56 23.16 -10.80
CA GLN A 168 -12.93 23.60 -10.51
C GLN A 168 -13.35 23.41 -9.04
N GLU A 169 -12.89 22.34 -8.39
CA GLU A 169 -13.31 22.00 -7.03
C GLU A 169 -12.44 22.63 -5.94
N VAL A 170 -11.19 22.97 -6.25
CA VAL A 170 -10.28 23.58 -5.26
C VAL A 170 -10.37 25.12 -5.27
N PRO A 171 -10.32 25.78 -4.09
CA PRO A 171 -10.39 27.23 -3.98
C PRO A 171 -9.39 27.95 -4.90
N GLN A 172 -9.82 29.07 -5.49
CA GLN A 172 -8.94 29.95 -6.26
C GLN A 172 -7.94 30.67 -5.33
N GLY A 173 -6.78 31.04 -5.88
CA GLY A 173 -5.76 31.81 -5.16
C GLY A 173 -4.89 31.01 -4.19
N LEU A 174 -5.01 29.67 -4.20
CA LEU A 174 -4.09 28.74 -3.56
C LEU A 174 -3.26 28.02 -4.63
N ASP A 175 -2.00 27.77 -4.31
CA ASP A 175 -1.15 26.85 -5.07
C ASP A 175 -1.59 25.41 -4.82
N VAL A 176 -1.41 24.54 -5.81
CA VAL A 176 -1.88 23.16 -5.82
C VAL A 176 -0.72 22.25 -6.16
N HIS A 177 -0.19 21.59 -5.14
CA HIS A 177 0.90 20.62 -5.27
C HIS A 177 0.32 19.22 -5.40
N LEU A 178 0.57 18.58 -6.54
CA LEU A 178 0.15 17.20 -6.81
C LEU A 178 1.35 16.28 -6.71
N MET A 179 1.37 15.40 -5.72
CA MET A 179 2.30 14.29 -5.60
C MET A 179 1.75 13.09 -6.35
N LEU A 180 2.45 12.60 -7.36
CA LEU A 180 1.98 11.51 -8.21
C LEU A 180 3.12 10.62 -8.70
N ASP A 181 2.77 9.51 -9.33
CA ASP A 181 3.76 8.62 -9.93
C ASP A 181 4.39 9.21 -11.20
N ASN A 182 5.52 8.62 -11.60
CA ASN A 182 6.32 9.08 -12.73
C ASN A 182 5.74 8.66 -14.11
N TYR A 183 4.45 8.28 -14.20
CA TYR A 183 3.87 7.67 -15.40
C TYR A 183 3.85 8.62 -16.61
N ALA A 184 4.00 8.02 -17.80
CA ALA A 184 4.21 8.76 -19.04
C ALA A 184 2.99 9.63 -19.44
N THR A 185 1.78 9.23 -19.06
CA THR A 185 0.55 9.98 -19.35
C THR A 185 0.55 11.38 -18.71
N HIS A 186 1.22 11.53 -17.56
CA HIS A 186 1.35 12.80 -16.83
C HIS A 186 2.26 13.80 -17.54
N LYS A 187 3.02 13.36 -18.54
CA LYS A 187 4.08 14.15 -19.20
C LYS A 187 3.84 14.41 -20.67
N THR A 188 2.65 14.08 -21.17
CA THR A 188 2.30 14.32 -22.57
C THR A 188 2.29 15.81 -22.91
N PRO A 189 2.49 16.22 -24.17
CA PRO A 189 2.43 17.61 -24.58
C PRO A 189 1.12 18.31 -24.19
N ALA A 190 0.00 17.59 -24.21
CA ALA A 190 -1.31 18.10 -23.82
C ALA A 190 -1.39 18.46 -22.33
N ILE A 191 -0.74 17.69 -21.45
CA ILE A 191 -0.65 17.98 -20.01
C ILE A 191 0.30 19.13 -19.76
N LYS A 192 1.48 19.13 -20.40
CA LYS A 192 2.43 20.25 -20.30
C LYS A 192 1.80 21.58 -20.72
N THR A 193 1.07 21.58 -21.83
CA THR A 193 0.36 22.78 -22.32
C THR A 193 -0.71 23.24 -21.33
N TRP A 194 -1.43 22.31 -20.70
CA TRP A 194 -2.41 22.65 -19.68
C TRP A 194 -1.74 23.29 -18.45
N LEU A 195 -0.64 22.71 -17.95
CA LEU A 195 0.12 23.24 -16.81
C LEU A 195 0.68 24.65 -17.08
N LEU A 196 1.15 24.92 -18.29
CA LEU A 196 1.59 26.28 -18.68
C LEU A 196 0.47 27.32 -18.57
N GLY A 197 -0.79 26.91 -18.79
CA GLY A 197 -1.96 27.77 -18.61
C GLY A 197 -2.48 27.84 -17.17
N HIS A 198 -1.99 26.97 -16.27
CA HIS A 198 -2.44 26.88 -14.87
C HIS A 198 -1.22 26.89 -13.95
N PRO A 199 -0.49 28.02 -13.84
CA PRO A 199 0.80 28.10 -13.16
C PRO A 199 0.75 27.75 -11.66
N ARG A 200 -0.44 27.77 -11.05
CA ARG A 200 -0.68 27.36 -9.67
C ARG A 200 -0.57 25.84 -9.44
N PHE A 201 -0.52 25.03 -10.49
CA PHE A 201 -0.40 23.57 -10.39
C PHE A 201 1.06 23.14 -10.49
N HIS A 202 1.55 22.52 -9.43
CA HIS A 202 2.91 22.00 -9.32
C HIS A 202 2.88 20.47 -9.24
N LEU A 203 3.62 19.80 -10.12
CA LEU A 203 3.72 18.34 -10.12
C LEU A 203 5.00 17.88 -9.42
N HIS A 204 4.84 16.98 -8.45
CA HIS A 204 5.91 16.38 -7.66
C HIS A 204 5.89 14.88 -7.89
N PHE A 205 6.95 14.34 -8.48
CA PHE A 205 6.96 12.94 -8.90
C PHE A 205 7.63 12.05 -7.85
N THR A 206 6.92 11.02 -7.41
CA THR A 206 7.53 9.95 -6.62
C THR A 206 8.64 9.27 -7.44
N PRO A 207 9.73 8.81 -6.79
CA PRO A 207 10.76 8.05 -7.47
C PRO A 207 10.20 6.76 -8.09
N THR A 208 10.79 6.35 -9.20
CA THR A 208 10.35 5.13 -9.93
C THR A 208 10.33 3.92 -9.00
N GLY A 209 9.19 3.22 -8.93
CA GLY A 209 9.02 2.05 -8.06
C GLY A 209 8.80 2.34 -6.59
N SER A 210 8.52 3.60 -6.22
CA SER A 210 8.31 4.04 -4.83
C SER A 210 6.88 4.48 -4.54
N SER A 211 5.87 3.73 -5.04
CA SER A 211 4.45 4.05 -4.81
C SER A 211 4.06 4.07 -3.33
N TRP A 212 4.86 3.44 -2.47
CA TRP A 212 4.70 3.50 -1.01
C TRP A 212 4.84 4.91 -0.42
N LEU A 213 5.42 5.87 -1.15
CA LEU A 213 5.46 7.29 -0.79
C LEU A 213 4.13 8.02 -1.08
N ASN A 214 3.24 7.45 -1.90
CA ASN A 214 1.99 8.09 -2.29
C ASN A 214 0.85 7.67 -1.35
N LEU A 215 0.41 8.54 -0.43
CA LEU A 215 -0.56 8.15 0.61
C LEU A 215 -1.94 7.77 0.07
N VAL A 216 -2.30 8.21 -1.14
CA VAL A 216 -3.56 7.81 -1.80
C VAL A 216 -3.62 6.29 -2.04
N GLU A 217 -2.50 5.60 -2.16
CA GLU A 217 -2.46 4.14 -2.29
C GLU A 217 -2.99 3.44 -1.03
N ARG A 218 -2.80 4.04 0.17
CA ARG A 218 -3.42 3.56 1.41
C ARG A 218 -4.93 3.74 1.36
N TRP A 219 -5.40 4.88 0.84
CA TRP A 219 -6.82 5.13 0.64
C TRP A 219 -7.45 4.16 -0.37
N PHE A 220 -6.75 3.82 -1.46
CA PHE A 220 -7.21 2.78 -2.39
C PHE A 220 -7.28 1.40 -1.75
N ALA A 221 -6.38 1.07 -0.82
CA ALA A 221 -6.46 -0.16 -0.05
C ALA A 221 -7.72 -0.19 0.84
N GLU A 222 -8.07 0.93 1.48
CA GLU A 222 -9.32 1.09 2.25
C GLU A 222 -10.56 0.88 1.37
N LEU A 223 -10.64 1.58 0.23
CA LEU A 223 -11.72 1.40 -0.75
C LEU A 223 -11.83 -0.07 -1.18
N THR A 224 -10.69 -0.69 -1.49
CA THR A 224 -10.64 -2.08 -1.93
C THR A 224 -11.18 -3.01 -0.85
N ASN A 225 -10.74 -2.85 0.39
CA ASN A 225 -11.08 -3.77 1.47
C ASN A 225 -12.52 -3.56 1.98
N LYS A 226 -12.99 -2.32 2.05
CA LYS A 226 -14.30 -1.98 2.61
C LYS A 226 -15.44 -2.08 1.60
N GLN A 227 -15.22 -1.71 0.34
CA GLN A 227 -16.29 -1.64 -0.67
C GLN A 227 -16.14 -2.69 -1.78
N ILE A 228 -14.93 -2.87 -2.34
CA ILE A 228 -14.77 -3.60 -3.61
C ILE A 228 -14.64 -5.11 -3.41
N ARG A 229 -13.76 -5.57 -2.49
CA ARG A 229 -13.33 -6.98 -2.38
C ARG A 229 -14.47 -7.95 -2.14
N ARG A 230 -15.49 -7.53 -1.37
CA ARG A 230 -16.69 -8.33 -1.07
C ARG A 230 -17.96 -7.78 -1.74
N GLY A 231 -17.84 -6.70 -2.50
CA GLY A 231 -18.95 -6.11 -3.25
C GLY A 231 -19.40 -7.00 -4.39
N VAL A 232 -20.67 -6.85 -4.79
CA VAL A 232 -21.31 -7.60 -5.87
C VAL A 232 -21.89 -6.59 -6.85
N HIS A 233 -21.34 -6.54 -8.05
CA HIS A 233 -21.66 -5.53 -9.06
C HIS A 233 -21.96 -6.18 -10.40
N LYS A 234 -23.24 -6.20 -10.78
CA LYS A 234 -23.73 -6.80 -12.04
C LYS A 234 -23.39 -5.98 -13.29
N THR A 235 -23.08 -4.70 -13.10
CA THR A 235 -22.72 -3.77 -14.17
C THR A 235 -21.62 -2.83 -13.65
N VAL A 236 -20.86 -2.24 -14.58
CA VAL A 236 -19.88 -1.22 -14.21
C VAL A 236 -20.56 0.04 -13.66
N GLN A 237 -21.76 0.37 -14.10
CA GLN A 237 -22.52 1.52 -13.57
C GLN A 237 -22.88 1.34 -12.10
N ALA A 238 -23.23 0.12 -11.68
CA ALA A 238 -23.47 -0.19 -10.27
C ALA A 238 -22.18 -0.03 -9.44
N LEU A 239 -21.06 -0.55 -9.94
CA LEU A 239 -19.74 -0.35 -9.32
C LEU A 239 -19.38 1.14 -9.21
N GLU A 240 -19.57 1.91 -10.27
CA GLU A 240 -19.28 3.35 -10.30
C GLU A 240 -20.16 4.13 -9.32
N LYS A 241 -21.44 3.78 -9.22
CA LYS A 241 -22.37 4.36 -8.23
C LYS A 241 -21.88 4.12 -6.81
N ASP A 242 -21.51 2.88 -6.50
CA ASP A 242 -21.07 2.49 -5.16
C ASP A 242 -19.73 3.14 -4.78
N ILE A 243 -18.79 3.26 -5.71
CA ILE A 243 -17.55 4.01 -5.49
C ILE A 243 -17.84 5.48 -5.21
N ARG A 244 -18.73 6.13 -5.96
CA ARG A 244 -19.12 7.54 -5.72
C ARG A 244 -19.78 7.70 -4.35
N ALA A 245 -20.69 6.80 -3.98
CA ALA A 245 -21.35 6.81 -2.68
C ALA A 245 -20.33 6.63 -1.54
N TRP A 246 -19.36 5.73 -1.72
CA TRP A 246 -18.30 5.50 -0.74
C TRP A 246 -17.39 6.72 -0.57
N ILE A 247 -16.99 7.41 -1.65
CA ILE A 247 -16.23 8.66 -1.58
C ILE A 247 -17.02 9.75 -0.85
N ALA A 248 -18.30 9.90 -1.17
CA ALA A 248 -19.17 10.87 -0.50
C ALA A 248 -19.27 10.59 1.00
N ALA A 249 -19.45 9.32 1.38
CA ALA A 249 -19.46 8.89 2.78
C ALA A 249 -18.11 9.13 3.47
N TRP A 250 -16.98 8.80 2.82
CA TRP A 250 -15.64 9.08 3.34
C TRP A 250 -15.44 10.57 3.66
N ASN A 251 -15.89 11.45 2.77
CA ASN A 251 -15.73 12.90 2.92
C ASN A 251 -16.64 13.52 4.01
N THR A 252 -17.57 12.78 4.61
CA THR A 252 -18.34 13.25 5.77
C THR A 252 -17.51 13.29 7.06
N GLU A 253 -16.58 12.35 7.20
CA GLU A 253 -15.65 12.26 8.33
C GLU A 253 -14.28 11.79 7.79
N PRO A 254 -13.59 12.66 7.03
CA PRO A 254 -12.35 12.29 6.37
C PRO A 254 -11.26 12.01 7.40
N LYS A 255 -10.42 11.00 7.12
CA LYS A 255 -9.32 10.60 7.99
C LYS A 255 -7.99 10.89 7.30
N PRO A 256 -7.25 11.93 7.71
CA PRO A 256 -5.94 12.20 7.14
C PRO A 256 -4.95 11.10 7.55
N TYR A 257 -4.03 10.77 6.65
CA TYR A 257 -2.89 9.93 6.97
C TYR A 257 -1.73 10.83 7.37
N ILE A 258 -1.23 10.65 8.60
CA ILE A 258 -0.11 11.44 9.11
C ILE A 258 1.20 10.78 8.68
N TRP A 259 2.00 11.51 7.90
CA TRP A 259 3.37 11.14 7.60
C TRP A 259 4.28 11.59 8.75
N THR A 260 5.24 10.75 9.15
CA THR A 260 6.08 11.03 10.32
C THR A 260 7.57 10.81 10.07
N LYS A 261 7.97 10.35 8.88
CA LYS A 261 9.35 9.94 8.61
C LYS A 261 10.09 10.96 7.78
N THR A 262 11.26 11.40 8.24
CA THR A 262 12.09 12.32 7.45
C THR A 262 12.73 11.60 6.27
N ALA A 263 13.17 12.36 5.27
CA ALA A 263 13.90 11.82 4.13
C ALA A 263 15.17 11.11 4.59
N GLU A 264 15.90 11.68 5.55
CA GLU A 264 17.13 11.13 6.10
C GLU A 264 16.88 9.79 6.81
N GLU A 265 15.83 9.68 7.62
CA GLU A 265 15.47 8.41 8.27
C GLU A 265 15.19 7.31 7.22
N ILE A 266 14.51 7.66 6.13
CA ILE A 266 14.21 6.74 5.03
C ILE A 266 15.50 6.31 4.33
N LEU A 267 16.35 7.26 3.96
CA LEU A 267 17.60 7.02 3.24
C LEU A 267 18.58 6.20 4.08
N GLN A 268 18.73 6.51 5.37
CA GLN A 268 19.56 5.74 6.31
C GLN A 268 19.06 4.30 6.45
N ARG A 269 17.74 4.11 6.54
CA ARG A 269 17.15 2.77 6.62
C ARG A 269 17.40 1.98 5.32
N LEU A 270 17.26 2.60 4.16
CA LEU A 270 17.58 1.95 2.87
C LEU A 270 19.05 1.57 2.77
N ALA A 271 19.97 2.46 3.16
CA ALA A 271 21.41 2.17 3.20
C ALA A 271 21.72 0.96 4.10
N SER A 272 21.04 0.83 5.25
CA SER A 272 21.22 -0.32 6.14
C SER A 272 20.81 -1.66 5.50
N TYR A 273 19.80 -1.67 4.62
CA TYR A 273 19.42 -2.87 3.88
C TYR A 273 20.42 -3.20 2.78
N LEU A 274 20.96 -2.20 2.08
CA LEU A 274 21.95 -2.39 1.02
C LEU A 274 23.25 -3.01 1.54
N ASN A 275 23.75 -2.54 2.69
CA ASN A 275 24.95 -3.11 3.30
C ASN A 275 24.77 -4.60 3.64
N ARG A 276 23.60 -4.98 4.17
CA ARG A 276 23.30 -6.38 4.51
C ARG A 276 23.20 -7.29 3.28
N ILE A 277 22.74 -6.77 2.14
CA ILE A 277 22.69 -7.55 0.89
C ILE A 277 24.10 -7.81 0.37
N HIS A 278 24.98 -6.81 0.40
CA HIS A 278 26.36 -6.96 -0.05
C HIS A 278 27.13 -8.00 0.77
N ASP A 279 26.87 -8.10 2.07
CA ASP A 279 27.48 -9.12 2.94
C ASP A 279 26.96 -10.55 2.68
N SER A 280 25.84 -10.71 1.95
CA SER A 280 25.23 -12.02 1.64
C SER A 280 25.70 -12.65 0.33
N GLU A 281 26.52 -11.94 -0.46
CA GLU A 281 27.10 -12.43 -1.73
C GLU A 281 28.59 -12.84 -1.61
N ASN A 282 29.17 -12.87 -0.39
CA ASN A 282 30.53 -13.34 -0.11
C ASN A 282 30.57 -14.68 0.63
#